data_AF-A0A7Z9WKD0-F1
#
_entry.id   AF-A0A7Z9WKD0-F1
#
_cell.length_a   1.000
_cell.length_b   1.000
_cell.length_c   1.000
_cell.angle_alpha   90.00
_cell.angle_beta   90.00
_cell.angle_gamma   90.00
#
_symmetry.space_group_name_H-M   'P 1'
#
loop_
_entity.id
_entity.type
_entity.pdbx_description
1 polymer ?
#
loop_
_entity_poly.entity_id
_entity_poly.type
_entity_poly.pdbx_seq_one_letter_code
_entity_poly.pdbx_strand_id
1 'polypeptide(L)'
;MYPSYLELHRSGELKGRIERAQAMLAECRLCPRECGVDRLKGEQGFCRAGAEPIVASWNIHPWEEPPISGTRGSGTIFFSGCTGRCLFCQNYPISQLGVGNAVSVQRLAEMMLELQDRGCHNINLVTPTHFVPQILAALELAIEGGLRLPLVYNTSGYERVETLELLDGVVDIYLPDAKYADDDK
;
A
#
# COMPACT_ATOMS: atom_id res chain seq x y z
N MET A 1 -15.65 14.16 -5.49
CA MET A 1 -15.62 12.84 -6.14
C MET A 1 -15.68 11.82 -5.01
N TYR A 2 -16.60 10.87 -5.06
CA TYR A 2 -16.69 9.79 -4.07
C TYR A 2 -15.69 8.70 -4.49
N PRO A 3 -14.88 8.11 -3.58
CA PRO A 3 -13.90 7.11 -3.97
C PRO A 3 -14.53 5.88 -4.63
N SER A 4 -13.93 5.40 -5.71
CA SER A 4 -14.51 4.33 -6.55
C SER A 4 -14.57 2.97 -5.86
N TYR A 5 -13.70 2.73 -4.87
CA TYR A 5 -13.69 1.50 -4.08
C TYR A 5 -14.99 1.25 -3.31
N LEU A 6 -15.78 2.29 -3.03
CA LEU A 6 -17.07 2.16 -2.34
C LEU A 6 -18.14 1.50 -3.22
N GLU A 7 -18.06 1.67 -4.55
CA GLU A 7 -18.91 0.92 -5.48
C GLU A 7 -18.42 -0.52 -5.60
N LEU A 8 -17.10 -0.74 -5.70
CA LEU A 8 -16.51 -2.09 -5.74
C LEU A 8 -16.88 -2.91 -4.50
N HIS A 9 -16.94 -2.29 -3.33
CA HIS A 9 -17.41 -2.93 -2.11
C HIS A 9 -18.89 -3.30 -2.19
N ARG A 10 -19.76 -2.36 -2.60
CA ARG A 10 -21.21 -2.60 -2.71
C ARG A 10 -21.56 -3.67 -3.73
N SER A 11 -20.82 -3.76 -4.83
CA SER A 11 -21.03 -4.80 -5.86
C SER A 11 -20.47 -6.17 -5.49
N GLY A 12 -19.62 -6.25 -4.45
CA GLY A 12 -18.92 -7.46 -4.03
C GLY A 12 -17.63 -7.75 -4.82
N GLU A 13 -17.32 -6.95 -5.84
CA GLU A 13 -16.08 -7.10 -6.64
C GLU A 13 -14.82 -6.93 -5.79
N LEU A 14 -14.84 -6.00 -4.81
CA LEU A 14 -13.72 -5.79 -3.90
C LEU A 14 -13.38 -7.09 -3.13
N LYS A 15 -14.39 -7.82 -2.67
CA LYS A 15 -14.20 -9.08 -1.95
C LYS A 15 -13.52 -10.15 -2.81
N GLY A 16 -13.96 -10.29 -4.07
CA GLY A 16 -13.32 -11.21 -5.02
C GLY A 16 -11.86 -10.85 -5.32
N ARG A 17 -11.51 -9.55 -5.29
CA ARG A 17 -10.11 -9.09 -5.41
C ARG A 17 -9.30 -9.37 -4.15
N ILE A 18 -9.88 -9.22 -2.97
CA ILE A 18 -9.24 -9.58 -1.69
C ILE A 18 -8.89 -11.07 -1.66
N GLU A 19 -9.84 -11.94 -2.01
CA GLU A 19 -9.61 -13.39 -2.03
C GLU A 19 -8.49 -13.78 -3.01
N ARG A 20 -8.50 -13.21 -4.22
CA ARG A 20 -7.41 -13.39 -5.20
C ARG A 20 -6.06 -12.90 -4.67
N ALA A 21 -6.01 -11.70 -4.10
CA ALA A 21 -4.79 -11.12 -3.56
C ALA A 21 -4.23 -11.92 -2.38
N GLN A 22 -5.09 -12.41 -1.49
CA GLN A 22 -4.71 -13.27 -0.36
C GLN A 22 -4.15 -14.62 -0.84
N ALA A 23 -4.75 -15.23 -1.86
CA ALA A 23 -4.23 -16.47 -2.46
C ALA A 23 -2.79 -16.30 -2.99
N MET A 24 -2.44 -15.10 -3.50
CA MET A 24 -1.07 -14.80 -3.94
C MET A 24 -0.04 -14.82 -2.81
N LEU A 25 -0.42 -14.83 -1.52
CA LEU A 25 0.53 -14.93 -0.41
C LEU A 25 1.19 -16.31 -0.31
N ALA A 26 0.52 -17.37 -0.77
CA ALA A 26 1.05 -18.73 -0.77
C ALA A 26 2.14 -18.96 -1.84
N GLU A 27 2.12 -18.15 -2.91
CA GLU A 27 3.16 -18.12 -3.95
C GLU A 27 3.34 -16.68 -4.42
N CYS A 28 4.17 -15.92 -3.70
CA CYS A 28 4.23 -14.46 -3.85
C CYS A 28 4.78 -14.01 -5.20
N ARG A 29 3.90 -13.42 -6.03
CA ARG A 29 4.22 -12.77 -7.31
C ARG A 29 3.64 -11.36 -7.44
N LEU A 30 3.56 -10.61 -6.33
CA LEU A 30 2.97 -9.26 -6.27
C LEU A 30 3.77 -8.17 -7.01
N CYS A 31 5.04 -8.43 -7.33
CA CYS A 31 5.90 -7.48 -8.02
C CYS A 31 6.70 -8.20 -9.11
N PRO A 32 7.34 -7.48 -10.05
CA PRO A 32 8.08 -8.10 -11.15
C PRO A 32 9.29 -8.96 -10.74
N ARG A 33 9.61 -9.05 -9.45
CA ARG A 33 10.63 -10.00 -8.95
C ARG A 33 10.15 -11.44 -8.88
N GLU A 34 8.84 -11.64 -8.77
CA GLU A 34 8.22 -12.98 -8.80
C GLU A 34 8.91 -14.04 -7.93
N CYS A 35 9.24 -13.70 -6.68
CA CYS A 35 10.07 -14.56 -5.83
C CYS A 35 9.42 -15.91 -5.46
N GLY A 36 8.10 -16.06 -5.60
CA GLY A 36 7.40 -17.33 -5.40
C GLY A 36 7.35 -17.85 -3.97
N VAL A 37 7.88 -17.10 -2.99
CA VAL A 37 7.90 -17.49 -1.57
C VAL A 37 6.50 -17.65 -1.00
N ASP A 38 6.35 -18.60 -0.08
CA ASP A 38 5.12 -18.83 0.68
C ASP A 38 5.15 -18.02 1.98
N ARG A 39 4.54 -16.83 1.93
CA ARG A 39 4.50 -15.92 3.08
C ARG A 39 3.63 -16.45 4.20
N LEU A 40 2.67 -17.33 3.92
CA LEU A 40 1.80 -17.96 4.92
C LEU A 40 2.57 -18.98 5.76
N LYS A 41 3.65 -19.55 5.23
CA LYS A 41 4.62 -20.38 5.96
C LYS A 41 5.75 -19.57 6.61
N GLY A 42 5.71 -18.24 6.52
CA GLY A 42 6.73 -17.36 7.08
C GLY A 42 7.96 -17.17 6.20
N GLU A 43 7.93 -17.62 4.94
CA GLU A 43 9.03 -17.36 4.01
C GLU A 43 9.07 -15.88 3.60
N GLN A 44 10.27 -15.38 3.31
CA GLN A 44 10.50 -13.99 2.96
C GLN A 44 11.31 -13.89 1.66
N GLY A 45 10.84 -13.04 0.76
CA GLY A 45 11.52 -12.74 -0.50
C GLY A 45 12.46 -11.54 -0.39
N PHE A 46 12.80 -10.95 -1.54
CA PHE A 46 13.70 -9.80 -1.64
C PHE A 46 13.30 -8.60 -0.75
N CYS A 47 11.99 -8.32 -0.69
CA CYS A 47 11.41 -7.20 0.06
C CYS A 47 11.33 -7.44 1.58
N ARG A 48 11.60 -8.68 2.05
CA ARG A 48 11.50 -9.12 3.46
C ARG A 48 10.12 -9.01 4.09
N ALA A 49 9.07 -8.79 3.30
CA ALA A 49 7.70 -8.74 3.77
C ALA A 49 7.15 -10.14 4.08
N GLY A 50 6.48 -10.30 5.23
CA GLY A 50 5.79 -11.53 5.63
C GLY A 50 4.29 -11.49 5.35
N ALA A 51 3.52 -12.28 6.12
CA ALA A 51 2.05 -12.33 6.05
C ALA A 51 1.36 -11.11 6.70
N GLU A 52 2.01 -10.45 7.66
CA GLU A 52 1.50 -9.24 8.30
C GLU A 52 2.20 -7.99 7.75
N PRO A 53 1.46 -6.86 7.59
CA PRO A 53 2.06 -5.59 7.23
C PRO A 53 2.95 -5.07 8.36
N ILE A 54 4.09 -4.49 7.99
CA ILE A 54 4.96 -3.76 8.92
C ILE A 54 4.79 -2.28 8.64
N VAL A 55 4.30 -1.53 9.62
CA VAL A 55 4.09 -0.08 9.52
C VAL A 55 5.17 0.64 10.31
N ALA A 56 5.94 1.49 9.64
CA ALA A 56 6.98 2.31 10.24
C ALA A 56 6.40 3.55 10.93
N SER A 57 5.41 4.19 10.30
CA SER A 57 4.70 5.34 10.86
C SER A 57 3.38 5.59 10.14
N TRP A 58 2.44 6.24 10.82
CA TRP A 58 1.20 6.77 10.22
C TRP A 58 0.94 8.19 10.76
N ASN A 59 0.98 9.20 9.88
CA ASN A 59 0.90 10.60 10.30
C ASN A 59 0.32 11.49 9.19
N ILE A 60 -0.11 12.69 9.56
CA ILE A 60 -0.42 13.73 8.59
C ILE A 60 0.89 14.25 8.01
N HIS A 61 1.03 14.19 6.69
CA HIS A 61 2.14 14.77 5.95
C HIS A 61 1.68 16.05 5.22
N PRO A 62 1.92 17.23 5.81
CA PRO A 62 1.48 18.50 5.22
C PRO A 62 2.32 18.94 4.01
N TRP A 63 3.49 18.32 3.79
CA TRP A 63 4.46 18.71 2.77
C TRP A 63 4.67 17.64 1.69
N GLU A 64 3.72 16.71 1.53
CA GLU A 64 3.65 15.89 0.30
C GLU A 64 3.45 16.82 -0.90
N GLU A 65 3.61 16.30 -2.12
CA GLU A 65 3.33 17.02 -3.36
C GLU A 65 2.07 17.91 -3.22
N PRO A 66 2.15 19.23 -3.49
CA PRO A 66 1.06 20.17 -3.21
C PRO A 66 -0.33 19.75 -3.73
N PRO A 67 -0.46 19.09 -4.90
CA PRO A 67 -1.74 18.57 -5.38
C PRO A 67 -2.36 17.48 -4.49
N ILE A 68 -1.56 16.77 -3.70
CA ILE A 68 -1.96 15.66 -2.82
C ILE A 68 -2.20 16.15 -1.39
N SER A 69 -1.25 16.92 -0.85
CA SER A 69 -1.30 17.40 0.53
C SER A 69 -2.32 18.53 0.73
N GLY A 70 -2.52 19.39 -0.28
CA GLY A 70 -3.44 20.52 -0.21
C GLY A 70 -3.31 21.32 1.10
N THR A 71 -4.44 21.67 1.71
CA THR A 71 -4.49 22.47 2.94
C THR A 71 -4.61 21.66 4.25
N ARG A 72 -4.95 20.37 4.17
CA ARG A 72 -5.22 19.51 5.35
C ARG A 72 -4.20 18.38 5.50
N GLY A 73 -3.22 18.32 4.62
CA GLY A 73 -2.22 17.27 4.57
C GLY A 73 -2.71 15.96 3.97
N SER A 74 -1.72 15.12 3.67
CA SER A 74 -1.88 13.76 3.19
C SER A 74 -1.84 12.80 4.38
N GLY A 75 -2.79 11.88 4.51
CA GLY A 75 -2.80 10.91 5.60
C GLY A 75 -1.85 9.76 5.28
N THR A 76 -0.58 9.88 5.62
CA THR A 76 0.45 8.96 5.13
C THR A 76 0.66 7.78 6.06
N ILE A 77 0.67 6.57 5.49
CA ILE A 77 1.07 5.30 6.14
C ILE A 77 2.33 4.79 5.43
N PHE A 78 3.45 4.79 6.16
CA PHE A 78 4.73 4.28 5.66
C PHE A 78 4.88 2.80 5.98
N PHE A 79 4.96 1.98 4.94
CA PHE A 79 5.25 0.56 5.08
C PHE A 79 6.75 0.31 5.13
N SER A 80 7.15 -0.70 5.91
CA SER A 80 8.53 -1.19 5.99
C SER A 80 8.80 -2.23 4.92
N GLY A 81 10.04 -2.29 4.44
CA GLY A 81 10.42 -3.08 3.26
C GLY A 81 10.17 -2.34 1.95
N CYS A 82 10.73 -2.85 0.85
CA CYS A 82 10.55 -2.28 -0.48
C CYS A 82 10.82 -3.32 -1.57
N THR A 83 10.16 -3.19 -2.72
CA THR A 83 10.47 -4.01 -3.92
C THR A 83 11.78 -3.58 -4.58
N GLY A 84 12.30 -2.39 -4.27
CA GLY A 84 13.60 -1.87 -4.69
C GLY A 84 14.64 -1.78 -3.56
N ARG A 85 15.89 -1.49 -3.92
CA ARG A 85 16.99 -1.14 -3.00
C ARG A 85 17.86 -0.05 -3.61
N CYS A 86 17.28 1.14 -3.76
CA CYS A 86 17.97 2.27 -4.38
C CYS A 86 19.21 2.66 -3.56
N LEU A 87 20.34 2.94 -4.25
CA LEU A 87 21.58 3.39 -3.61
C LEU A 87 21.42 4.74 -2.90
N PHE A 88 20.51 5.59 -3.38
CA PHE A 88 20.21 6.91 -2.85
C PHE A 88 18.94 6.95 -1.99
N CYS A 89 18.51 5.82 -1.41
CA CYS A 89 17.24 5.74 -0.69
C CYS A 89 17.21 6.67 0.54
N GLN A 90 16.38 7.72 0.49
CA GLN A 90 16.16 8.63 1.62
C GLN A 90 15.49 7.93 2.81
N ASN A 91 14.63 6.94 2.53
CA ASN A 91 13.92 6.14 3.53
C ASN A 91 14.66 4.82 3.82
N TYR A 92 16.00 4.79 3.76
CA TYR A 92 16.81 3.58 3.94
C TYR A 92 16.46 2.79 5.23
N PRO A 93 16.31 3.43 6.42
CA PRO A 93 15.94 2.70 7.64
C PRO A 93 14.61 1.94 7.51
N ILE A 94 13.61 2.55 6.86
CA ILE A 94 12.28 1.97 6.69
C ILE A 94 12.30 0.89 5.59
N SER A 95 12.87 1.21 4.42
CA SER A 95 12.82 0.36 3.24
C SER A 95 13.74 -0.87 3.32
N GLN A 96 14.87 -0.79 4.04
CA GLN A 96 15.90 -1.84 4.00
C GLN A 96 16.28 -2.42 5.37
N LEU A 97 16.08 -1.67 6.47
CA LEU A 97 16.41 -2.15 7.82
C LEU A 97 15.21 -2.73 8.58
N GLY A 98 14.00 -2.70 7.99
CA GLY A 98 12.82 -3.29 8.62
C GLY A 98 12.30 -2.49 9.82
N VAL A 99 12.58 -1.18 9.87
CA VAL A 99 12.06 -0.31 10.95
C VAL A 99 10.54 -0.25 10.87
N GLY A 100 9.87 -0.50 12.00
CA GLY A 100 8.42 -0.46 12.14
C GLY A 100 7.91 -1.58 13.03
N ASN A 101 6.59 -1.72 13.11
CA ASN A 101 5.92 -2.76 13.87
C ASN A 101 5.02 -3.59 12.96
N ALA A 102 5.02 -4.91 13.14
CA ALA A 102 4.00 -5.76 12.56
C ALA A 102 2.63 -5.37 13.14
N VAL A 103 1.63 -5.22 12.27
CA VAL A 103 0.27 -4.85 12.66
C VAL A 103 -0.73 -5.78 12.00
N SER A 104 -1.88 -5.98 12.64
CA SER A 104 -2.98 -6.71 12.03
C SER A 104 -3.65 -5.91 10.91
N VAL A 105 -4.40 -6.61 10.07
CA VAL A 105 -5.27 -6.00 9.04
C VAL A 105 -6.28 -5.04 9.68
N GLN A 106 -6.86 -5.42 10.82
CA GLN A 106 -7.76 -4.58 11.61
C GLN A 106 -7.07 -3.29 12.05
N ARG A 107 -5.84 -3.39 12.58
CA ARG A 107 -5.11 -2.21 13.03
C ARG A 107 -4.76 -1.29 11.86
N LEU A 108 -4.43 -1.85 10.69
CA LEU A 108 -4.20 -1.05 9.48
C LEU A 108 -5.48 -0.29 9.06
N ALA A 109 -6.65 -0.92 9.14
CA ALA A 109 -7.94 -0.27 8.86
C ALA A 109 -8.22 0.89 9.84
N GLU A 110 -7.98 0.67 11.14
CA GLU A 110 -8.10 1.71 12.17
C GLU A 110 -7.17 2.91 11.89
N MET A 111 -5.93 2.67 11.44
CA MET A 111 -5.01 3.76 11.06
C MET A 111 -5.57 4.62 9.91
N MET A 112 -6.23 4.01 8.91
CA MET A 112 -6.88 4.74 7.82
C MET A 112 -8.01 5.64 8.35
N LEU A 113 -8.83 5.11 9.26
CA LEU A 113 -9.94 5.85 9.89
C LEU A 113 -9.43 6.97 10.80
N GLU A 114 -8.40 6.73 11.60
CA GLU A 114 -7.74 7.74 12.44
C GLU A 114 -7.25 8.93 11.61
N LEU A 115 -6.62 8.66 10.46
CA LEU A 115 -6.14 9.71 9.55
C LEU A 115 -7.31 10.48 8.90
N GLN A 116 -8.41 9.79 8.58
CA GLN A 116 -9.63 10.44 8.12
C GLN A 116 -10.23 11.37 9.18
N ASP A 117 -10.34 10.91 10.42
CA ASP A 117 -10.93 11.67 11.52
C ASP A 117 -10.09 12.88 11.90
N ARG A 118 -8.78 12.81 11.64
CA ARG A 118 -7.84 13.95 11.73
C ARG A 118 -8.01 14.96 10.58
N GLY A 119 -8.89 14.69 9.61
CA GLY A 119 -9.29 15.63 8.57
C GLY A 119 -8.42 15.64 7.31
N CYS A 120 -7.57 14.61 7.11
CA CYS A 120 -6.72 14.49 5.92
C CYS A 120 -7.53 14.54 4.61
N HIS A 121 -6.87 14.92 3.51
CA HIS A 121 -7.51 14.92 2.19
C HIS A 121 -7.59 13.52 1.56
N ASN A 122 -6.69 12.63 1.92
CA ASN A 122 -6.54 11.29 1.35
C ASN A 122 -5.83 10.37 2.35
N ILE A 123 -5.79 9.07 2.03
CA ILE A 123 -4.90 8.10 2.66
C ILE A 123 -3.78 7.75 1.67
N ASN A 124 -2.54 8.09 2.03
CA ASN A 124 -1.35 7.87 1.22
C ASN A 124 -0.57 6.66 1.69
N LEU A 125 -0.61 5.60 0.89
CA LEU A 125 0.04 4.34 1.14
C LEU A 125 1.43 4.37 0.50
N VAL A 126 2.49 4.44 1.32
CA VAL A 126 3.87 4.63 0.85
C VAL A 126 4.65 3.33 0.87
N THR A 127 5.21 2.97 -0.29
CA THR A 127 5.80 1.65 -0.60
C THR A 127 4.84 0.48 -0.33
N PRO A 128 3.63 0.49 -0.92
CA PRO A 128 2.55 -0.44 -0.56
C PRO A 128 2.60 -1.81 -1.25
N THR A 129 3.37 -1.98 -2.33
CA THR A 129 3.31 -3.12 -3.25
C THR A 129 3.32 -4.48 -2.57
N HIS A 130 4.25 -4.67 -1.64
CA HIS A 130 4.42 -5.94 -0.96
C HIS A 130 3.33 -6.21 0.09
N PHE A 131 2.44 -5.27 0.38
CA PHE A 131 1.32 -5.43 1.29
C PHE A 131 -0.05 -5.23 0.63
N VAL A 132 -0.14 -5.26 -0.70
CA VAL A 132 -1.41 -5.14 -1.44
C VAL A 132 -2.51 -6.08 -0.90
N PRO A 133 -2.26 -7.38 -0.64
CA PRO A 133 -3.29 -8.26 -0.08
C PRO A 133 -3.84 -7.79 1.27
N GLN A 134 -2.96 -7.31 2.14
CA GLN A 134 -3.32 -6.85 3.48
C GLN A 134 -3.97 -5.47 3.44
N ILE A 135 -3.56 -4.60 2.51
CA ILE A 135 -4.18 -3.30 2.25
C ILE A 135 -5.62 -3.48 1.77
N LEU A 136 -5.88 -4.38 0.81
CA LEU A 136 -7.23 -4.65 0.31
C LEU A 136 -8.13 -5.20 1.42
N ALA A 137 -7.62 -6.15 2.21
CA ALA A 137 -8.37 -6.68 3.35
C ALA A 137 -8.64 -5.61 4.43
N ALA A 138 -7.70 -4.71 4.68
CA ALA A 138 -7.87 -3.62 5.63
C ALA A 138 -8.85 -2.57 5.11
N LEU A 139 -8.87 -2.35 3.79
CA LEU A 139 -9.78 -1.42 3.14
C LEU A 139 -11.24 -1.86 3.31
N GLU A 140 -11.56 -3.15 3.17
CA GLU A 140 -12.92 -3.66 3.43
C GLU A 140 -13.39 -3.28 4.84
N LEU A 141 -12.58 -3.56 5.86
CA LEU A 141 -12.88 -3.19 7.25
C LEU A 141 -12.98 -1.67 7.45
N ALA A 142 -12.11 -0.90 6.79
CA ALA A 142 -12.14 0.55 6.90
C ALA A 142 -13.40 1.14 6.26
N ILE A 143 -13.87 0.58 5.13
CA ILE A 143 -15.13 0.95 4.48
C ILE A 143 -16.32 0.69 5.42
N GLU A 144 -16.36 -0.49 6.05
CA GLU A 144 -17.38 -0.82 7.06
C GLU A 144 -17.34 0.15 8.25
N GLY A 145 -16.15 0.62 8.63
CA GLY A 145 -15.93 1.67 9.62
C GLY A 145 -16.20 3.11 9.14
N GLY A 146 -16.60 3.31 7.88
CA GLY A 146 -16.99 4.62 7.33
C GLY A 146 -15.87 5.40 6.63
N LEU A 147 -14.82 4.73 6.17
CA LEU A 147 -13.79 5.33 5.31
C LEU A 147 -14.42 5.82 4.00
N ARG A 148 -14.09 7.06 3.63
CA ARG A 148 -14.61 7.76 2.45
C ARG A 148 -13.59 8.71 1.82
N LEU A 149 -12.33 8.62 2.23
CA LEU A 149 -11.23 9.40 1.64
C LEU A 149 -10.62 8.66 0.44
N PRO A 150 -10.15 9.39 -0.59
CA PRO A 150 -9.44 8.79 -1.70
C PRO A 150 -8.13 8.13 -1.26
N LEU A 151 -7.70 7.11 -1.98
CA LEU A 151 -6.42 6.43 -1.75
C LEU A 151 -5.35 6.91 -2.73
N VAL A 152 -4.17 7.23 -2.19
CA VAL A 152 -2.95 7.51 -2.94
C VAL A 152 -2.02 6.31 -2.82
N TYR A 153 -1.53 5.82 -3.96
CA TYR A 153 -0.57 4.72 -4.05
C TYR A 153 0.80 5.31 -4.41
N ASN A 154 1.58 5.63 -3.38
CA ASN A 154 2.94 6.18 -3.51
C ASN A 154 3.94 5.02 -3.58
N THR A 155 4.49 4.79 -4.77
CA THR A 155 5.26 3.58 -5.10
C THR A 155 6.57 3.90 -5.78
N SER A 156 7.51 2.95 -5.72
CA SER A 156 8.72 3.00 -6.52
C SER A 156 8.50 2.85 -8.02
N GLY A 157 7.27 2.55 -8.46
CA GLY A 157 6.90 2.34 -9.87
C GLY A 157 7.24 0.95 -10.41
N TYR A 158 7.63 0.02 -9.54
CA TYR A 158 8.04 -1.34 -9.92
C TYR A 158 6.94 -2.35 -9.62
N GLU A 159 5.85 -2.23 -10.37
CA GLU A 159 4.61 -2.96 -10.20
C GLU A 159 4.41 -4.01 -11.28
N ARG A 160 3.70 -5.09 -10.93
CA ARG A 160 3.26 -6.10 -11.89
C ARG A 160 1.87 -5.71 -12.42
N VAL A 161 1.57 -5.94 -13.69
CA VAL A 161 0.28 -5.59 -14.31
C VAL A 161 -0.88 -6.20 -13.53
N GLU A 162 -0.78 -7.46 -13.16
CA GLU A 162 -1.83 -8.18 -12.42
C GLU A 162 -2.07 -7.59 -11.02
N THR A 163 -1.05 -6.99 -10.40
CA THR A 163 -1.21 -6.24 -9.14
C THR A 163 -1.97 -4.94 -9.39
N LEU A 164 -1.71 -4.24 -10.50
CA LEU A 164 -2.44 -3.04 -10.88
C LEU A 164 -3.91 -3.35 -11.22
N GLU A 165 -4.19 -4.48 -11.87
CA GLU A 165 -5.56 -4.93 -12.15
C GLU A 165 -6.37 -5.18 -10.87
N LEU A 166 -5.74 -5.68 -9.80
CA LEU A 166 -6.39 -5.79 -8.49
C LEU A 166 -6.75 -4.41 -7.90
N LEU A 167 -5.92 -3.41 -8.17
CA LEU A 167 -6.04 -2.05 -7.64
C LEU A 167 -6.87 -1.11 -8.53
N ASP A 168 -7.25 -1.53 -9.74
CA ASP A 168 -8.00 -0.70 -10.68
C ASP A 168 -9.38 -0.30 -10.14
N GLY A 169 -9.63 1.00 -10.01
CA GLY A 169 -10.83 1.52 -9.34
C GLY A 169 -10.82 1.39 -7.79
N VAL A 170 -9.78 0.78 -7.21
CA VAL A 170 -9.54 0.81 -5.75
C VAL A 170 -8.70 2.03 -5.38
N VAL A 171 -7.62 2.26 -6.11
CA VAL A 171 -6.72 3.41 -5.93
C VAL A 171 -7.20 4.56 -6.81
N ASP A 172 -7.30 5.76 -6.24
CA ASP A 172 -7.74 6.96 -6.96
C ASP A 172 -6.56 7.72 -7.58
N ILE A 173 -5.39 7.70 -6.95
CA ILE A 173 -4.20 8.46 -7.36
C ILE A 173 -2.96 7.56 -7.29
N TYR A 174 -2.24 7.43 -8.40
CA TYR A 174 -0.94 6.76 -8.44
C TYR A 174 0.18 7.80 -8.43
N LEU A 175 1.13 7.65 -7.51
CA LEU A 175 2.33 8.48 -7.41
C LEU A 175 3.58 7.59 -7.53
N PRO A 176 4.00 7.25 -8.76
CA PRO A 176 5.24 6.51 -8.97
C PRO A 176 6.45 7.45 -9.07
N ASP A 177 7.56 7.17 -8.37
CA ASP A 177 8.82 7.86 -8.69
C ASP A 177 9.55 7.18 -9.85
N ALA A 178 9.62 7.87 -10.98
CA ALA A 178 10.50 7.52 -12.09
C ALA A 178 11.96 7.82 -11.71
N LYS A 179 12.76 6.76 -11.53
CA LYS A 179 14.15 6.85 -11.05
C LYS A 179 15.18 6.67 -12.16
N TYR A 180 14.87 5.80 -13.11
CA TYR A 180 15.73 5.42 -14.23
C TYR A 180 14.87 5.33 -15.49
N ALA A 181 15.48 5.64 -16.63
CA ALA A 181 14.84 5.56 -17.95
C ALA A 181 15.61 4.65 -18.93
N ASP A 182 16.73 4.07 -18.48
CA ASP A 182 17.62 3.19 -19.23
C ASP A 182 18.15 2.12 -18.26
N ASP A 183 18.28 0.87 -18.72
CA ASP A 183 18.76 -0.26 -17.92
C ASP A 183 20.31 -0.33 -17.91
N ASP A 184 20.96 0.33 -18.87
CA ASP A 184 22.41 0.25 -19.09
C ASP A 184 23.19 1.42 -18.44
N LYS A 185 22.52 2.38 -17.80
CA LYS A 185 23.14 3.61 -17.23
C LYS A 185 22.56 4.06 -15.89
#